data_AF-A0A1C4YWF8-F1
#
_entry.id   AF-A0A1C4YWF8-F1
#
_cell.length_a   1.000
_cell.length_b   1.000
_cell.length_c   1.000
_cell.angle_alpha   90.00
_cell.angle_beta   90.00
_cell.angle_gamma   90.00
#
_symmetry.space_group_name_H-M   'P 1'
#
loop_
_entity.id
_entity.type
_entity.pdbx_description
1 polymer ?
#
loop_
_entity_poly.entity_id
_entity_poly.type
_entity_poly.pdbx_seq_one_letter_code
_entity_poly.pdbx_strand_id
1 'polypeptide(L)'
;MFDLRSGKVRPQCKPALPLTEFHRDRRRVDALAFYCKACATARSEESRRRRGIAPQKRSPVPVAEGLKETRQRLHGGSREYHLRRRYGVGQKEFDELLAEQGGVCAICGGADPQHLDHDHRTGWVRGILCFNCNGGLGQFRDSPTRLARAITYLRGTTWQRALIHPGVYQMCSPTRGRPPSPRS
;
A
#
# COMPACT_ATOMS: atom_id res chain seq x y z
N MET A 1 22.07 -25.45 -31.31
CA MET A 1 22.25 -24.40 -30.29
C MET A 1 20.98 -23.55 -30.28
N PHE A 2 20.16 -23.63 -29.22
CA PHE A 2 19.02 -22.73 -29.04
C PHE A 2 19.52 -21.42 -28.43
N ASP A 3 19.36 -20.31 -29.16
CA ASP A 3 19.70 -18.97 -28.70
C ASP A 3 18.74 -18.55 -27.57
N LEU A 4 19.26 -18.54 -26.34
CA LEU A 4 18.52 -18.17 -25.12
C LEU A 4 18.32 -16.65 -24.95
N ARG A 5 18.71 -15.80 -25.92
CA ARG A 5 18.67 -14.34 -25.76
C ARG A 5 17.40 -13.65 -26.29
N SER A 6 16.48 -14.36 -26.92
CA SER A 6 15.34 -13.74 -27.64
C SER A 6 13.94 -14.19 -27.22
N GLY A 7 13.80 -15.16 -26.31
CA GLY A 7 12.50 -15.74 -25.93
C GLY A 7 12.33 -16.06 -24.45
N LYS A 8 11.14 -15.77 -23.90
CA LYS A 8 10.74 -16.16 -22.54
C LYS A 8 9.76 -17.33 -22.59
N VAL A 9 10.09 -18.42 -21.89
CA VAL A 9 9.23 -19.61 -21.75
C VAL A 9 8.15 -19.34 -20.69
N ARG A 10 6.92 -19.81 -20.93
CA ARG A 10 5.78 -19.64 -20.02
C ARG A 10 5.08 -20.97 -19.73
N PRO A 11 4.24 -21.06 -18.68
CA PRO A 11 3.64 -22.33 -18.26
C PRO A 11 2.36 -22.74 -19.00
N GLN A 12 1.59 -21.79 -19.56
CA GLN A 12 0.21 -22.05 -20.06
C GLN A 12 0.06 -22.04 -21.58
N CYS A 13 1.01 -21.44 -22.29
CA CYS A 13 0.96 -21.21 -23.73
C CYS A 13 2.25 -21.90 -24.30
N LYS A 14 2.16 -23.03 -25.03
CA LYS A 14 3.31 -23.79 -25.59
C LYS A 14 3.56 -23.38 -27.06
N PRO A 15 4.15 -22.20 -27.32
CA PRO A 15 5.58 -22.08 -27.61
C PRO A 15 6.23 -20.81 -26.99
N ALA A 16 7.57 -20.68 -27.12
CA ALA A 16 8.30 -19.46 -26.79
C ALA A 16 7.77 -18.28 -27.62
N LEU A 17 7.41 -17.16 -26.96
CA LEU A 17 6.98 -15.94 -27.65
C LEU A 17 8.03 -14.83 -27.51
N PRO A 18 8.04 -13.89 -28.47
CA PRO A 18 8.83 -12.67 -28.37
C PRO A 18 8.55 -11.91 -27.07
N LEU A 19 9.54 -11.18 -26.57
CA LEU A 19 9.41 -10.37 -25.35
C LEU A 19 8.33 -9.27 -25.47
N THR A 20 8.00 -8.84 -26.70
CA THR A 20 6.93 -7.87 -27.00
C THR A 20 5.54 -8.39 -26.66
N GLU A 21 5.37 -9.71 -26.55
CA GLU A 21 4.10 -10.36 -26.22
C GLU A 21 3.80 -10.35 -24.72
N PHE A 22 4.66 -9.74 -23.92
CA PHE A 22 4.52 -9.64 -22.47
C PHE A 22 4.32 -8.18 -22.05
N HIS A 23 3.58 -7.97 -20.98
CA HIS A 23 3.50 -6.66 -20.34
C HIS A 23 4.81 -6.38 -19.57
N ARG A 24 5.20 -5.11 -19.48
CA ARG A 24 6.34 -4.69 -18.64
C ARG A 24 5.94 -4.79 -17.16
N ASP A 25 6.78 -5.41 -16.34
CA ASP A 25 6.61 -5.50 -14.88
C ASP A 25 7.96 -5.23 -14.19
N ARG A 26 8.18 -3.95 -13.83
CA ARG A 26 9.45 -3.47 -13.24
C ARG A 26 9.79 -4.10 -11.88
N ARG A 27 8.86 -4.83 -11.27
CA ARG A 27 9.07 -5.52 -9.98
C ARG A 27 9.75 -6.88 -10.16
N ARG A 28 9.84 -7.39 -11.38
CA ARG A 28 10.53 -8.64 -11.69
C ARG A 28 11.94 -8.37 -12.21
N VAL A 29 12.82 -9.33 -11.95
CA VAL A 29 14.23 -9.31 -12.40
C VAL A 29 14.34 -9.16 -13.91
N ASP A 30 13.42 -9.77 -14.67
CA ASP A 30 13.39 -9.72 -16.14
C ASP A 30 12.52 -8.58 -16.71
N ALA A 31 12.00 -7.69 -15.86
CA ALA A 31 11.12 -6.58 -16.21
C ALA A 31 9.86 -6.97 -17.01
N LEU A 32 9.46 -8.24 -17.04
CA LEU A 32 8.36 -8.75 -17.85
C LEU A 32 7.36 -9.55 -17.04
N ALA A 33 6.08 -9.43 -17.40
CA ALA A 33 5.00 -10.20 -16.82
C ALA A 33 5.22 -11.71 -17.02
N PHE A 34 4.62 -12.51 -16.14
CA PHE A 34 4.70 -13.96 -16.19
C PHE A 34 3.86 -14.57 -17.33
N TYR A 35 2.72 -13.95 -17.66
CA TYR A 35 1.84 -14.35 -18.75
C TYR A 35 2.01 -13.43 -19.97
N CYS A 36 1.77 -13.93 -21.19
CA CYS A 36 1.60 -13.03 -22.35
C CYS A 36 0.35 -12.17 -22.18
N LYS A 37 0.27 -11.10 -22.98
CA LYS A 37 -0.92 -10.28 -23.18
C LYS A 37 -2.19 -11.15 -23.37
N ALA A 38 -2.15 -12.14 -24.27
CA ALA A 38 -3.29 -13.01 -24.54
C ALA A 38 -3.70 -13.88 -23.32
N CYS A 39 -2.75 -14.65 -22.77
CA CYS A 39 -2.97 -15.47 -21.57
C CYS A 39 -3.42 -14.55 -20.37
N ALA A 40 -2.96 -13.30 -20.27
CA ALA A 40 -3.38 -12.34 -19.23
C ALA A 40 -4.80 -11.80 -19.43
N THR A 41 -5.19 -11.48 -20.66
CA THR A 41 -6.55 -11.05 -21.01
C THR A 41 -7.56 -12.14 -20.69
N ALA A 42 -7.32 -13.37 -21.14
CA ALA A 42 -8.21 -14.51 -20.88
C ALA A 42 -8.43 -14.74 -19.38
N ARG A 43 -7.35 -14.68 -18.57
CA ARG A 43 -7.46 -14.78 -17.11
C ARG A 43 -8.21 -13.62 -16.48
N SER A 44 -8.05 -12.41 -17.00
CA SER A 44 -8.77 -11.22 -16.51
C SER A 44 -10.27 -11.35 -16.78
N GLU A 45 -10.66 -11.82 -17.97
CA GLU A 45 -12.04 -12.08 -18.35
C GLU A 45 -12.66 -13.18 -17.49
N GLU A 46 -11.96 -14.30 -17.30
CA GLU A 46 -12.40 -15.38 -16.41
C GLU A 46 -12.61 -14.87 -14.97
N SER A 47 -11.65 -14.10 -14.44
CA SER A 47 -11.78 -13.52 -13.10
C SER A 47 -12.96 -12.54 -12.99
N ARG A 48 -13.24 -11.74 -14.03
CA ARG A 48 -14.40 -10.84 -14.06
C ARG A 48 -15.70 -11.63 -14.08
N ARG A 49 -15.78 -12.67 -14.91
CA ARG A 49 -16.92 -13.59 -14.99
C ARG A 49 -17.20 -14.26 -13.65
N ARG A 50 -16.17 -14.80 -12.99
CA ARG A 50 -16.31 -15.42 -11.65
C ARG A 50 -16.79 -14.44 -10.58
N ARG A 51 -16.47 -13.14 -10.72
CA ARG A 51 -16.87 -12.09 -9.78
C ARG A 51 -18.17 -11.38 -10.17
N GLY A 52 -18.84 -11.79 -11.24
CA GLY A 52 -20.05 -11.13 -11.74
C GLY A 52 -19.82 -9.67 -12.20
N ILE A 53 -18.57 -9.29 -12.50
CA ILE A 53 -18.23 -7.92 -12.91
C ILE A 53 -18.46 -7.78 -14.41
N ALA A 54 -19.45 -6.97 -14.80
CA ALA A 54 -19.69 -6.66 -16.20
C ALA A 54 -18.47 -6.00 -16.86
N PRO A 55 -18.16 -6.29 -18.13
CA PRO A 55 -17.08 -5.63 -18.84
C PRO A 55 -17.36 -4.13 -18.93
N GLN A 56 -16.37 -3.32 -18.55
CA GLN A 56 -16.42 -1.87 -18.69
C GLN A 56 -16.55 -1.51 -20.18
N LYS A 57 -17.72 -1.06 -20.63
CA LYS A 57 -17.91 -0.53 -21.98
C LYS A 57 -17.16 0.80 -22.07
N ARG A 58 -16.13 0.87 -22.92
CA ARG A 58 -15.57 2.17 -23.32
C ARG A 58 -16.59 2.85 -24.22
N SER A 59 -16.85 4.14 -23.99
CA SER A 59 -17.70 4.90 -24.92
C SER A 59 -17.08 4.83 -26.33
N PRO A 60 -17.85 4.43 -27.36
CA PRO A 60 -17.36 4.39 -28.73
C PRO A 60 -17.16 5.79 -29.32
N VAL A 61 -17.67 6.83 -28.64
CA VAL A 61 -17.51 8.21 -29.06
C VAL A 61 -16.08 8.65 -28.71
N PRO A 62 -15.22 8.95 -29.70
CA PRO A 62 -13.92 9.55 -29.41
C PRO A 62 -14.16 10.88 -28.66
N VAL A 63 -13.43 11.07 -27.55
CA VAL A 63 -13.50 12.31 -26.79
C VAL A 63 -13.07 13.45 -27.72
N ALA A 64 -13.96 14.41 -27.96
CA ALA A 64 -13.75 15.51 -28.91
C ALA A 64 -12.38 16.17 -28.69
N GLU A 65 -11.74 16.57 -29.79
CA GLU A 65 -10.44 17.23 -29.81
C GLU A 65 -10.58 18.65 -29.23
N GLY A 66 -10.55 18.72 -27.90
CA GLY A 66 -10.92 19.89 -27.10
C GLY A 66 -11.45 19.52 -25.72
N LEU A 67 -12.15 18.38 -25.57
CA LEU A 67 -12.50 17.79 -24.26
C LEU A 67 -11.37 16.97 -23.64
N LYS A 68 -10.24 16.81 -24.35
CA LYS A 68 -8.95 16.42 -23.76
C LYS A 68 -8.33 17.59 -22.98
N GLU A 69 -9.14 18.47 -22.40
CA GLU A 69 -8.64 19.43 -21.43
C GLU A 69 -7.93 18.64 -20.34
N THR A 70 -6.63 18.93 -20.21
CA THR A 70 -5.71 18.24 -19.34
C THR A 70 -6.37 18.09 -17.97
N ARG A 71 -6.36 16.87 -17.38
CA ARG A 71 -6.89 16.59 -16.02
C ARG A 71 -6.56 17.67 -14.98
N GLN A 72 -5.47 18.41 -15.19
CA GLN A 72 -5.08 19.63 -14.46
C GLN A 72 -6.14 20.73 -14.42
N ARG A 73 -6.81 21.09 -15.52
CA ARG A 73 -7.79 22.19 -15.56
C ARG A 73 -9.12 21.84 -14.87
N LEU A 74 -9.63 20.64 -15.09
CA LEU A 74 -10.95 20.22 -14.59
C LEU A 74 -10.94 19.76 -13.12
N HIS A 75 -9.77 19.36 -12.59
CA HIS A 75 -9.68 18.72 -11.29
C HIS A 75 -8.48 19.14 -10.43
N GLY A 76 -7.77 20.22 -10.77
CA GLY A 76 -6.67 20.74 -9.96
C GLY A 76 -5.54 19.72 -9.74
N GLY A 77 -4.85 19.35 -10.81
CA GLY A 77 -3.81 18.33 -10.74
C GLY A 77 -4.31 16.94 -10.28
N SER A 78 -3.40 15.98 -10.13
CA SER A 78 -3.78 14.62 -9.74
C SER A 78 -4.25 14.54 -8.28
N ARG A 79 -3.74 15.43 -7.42
CA ARG A 79 -3.96 15.40 -5.97
C ARG A 79 -5.38 15.83 -5.59
N GLU A 80 -5.85 16.97 -6.08
CA GLU A 80 -7.20 17.47 -5.79
C GLU A 80 -8.27 16.52 -6.37
N TYR A 81 -8.04 15.96 -7.57
CA TYR A 81 -8.89 14.90 -8.12
C TYR A 81 -9.06 13.71 -7.15
N HIS A 82 -7.95 13.23 -6.58
CA HIS A 82 -7.98 12.10 -5.67
C HIS A 82 -8.62 12.44 -4.32
N LEU A 83 -8.37 13.65 -3.80
CA LEU A 83 -8.97 14.13 -2.56
C LEU A 83 -10.51 14.23 -2.70
N ARG A 84 -10.97 14.93 -3.74
CA ARG A 84 -12.40 15.12 -4.00
C ARG A 84 -13.13 13.80 -4.24
N ARG A 85 -12.57 12.93 -5.09
CA ARG A 85 -13.27 11.68 -5.48
C ARG A 85 -13.30 10.63 -4.37
N ARG A 86 -12.35 10.66 -3.43
CA ARG A 86 -12.24 9.63 -2.40
C ARG A 86 -12.78 10.09 -1.05
N TYR A 87 -12.66 11.37 -0.74
CA TYR A 87 -12.97 11.92 0.58
C TYR A 87 -13.99 13.05 0.54
N GLY A 88 -14.37 13.53 -0.65
CA GLY A 88 -15.26 14.70 -0.78
C GLY A 88 -14.59 16.03 -0.42
N VAL A 89 -13.29 16.02 -0.12
CA VAL A 89 -12.53 17.18 0.36
C VAL A 89 -11.73 17.79 -0.79
N GLY A 90 -11.84 19.10 -0.99
CA GLY A 90 -11.04 19.88 -1.91
C GLY A 90 -9.64 20.18 -1.38
N GLN A 91 -8.76 20.68 -2.25
CA GLN A 91 -7.42 21.11 -1.85
C GLN A 91 -7.46 22.23 -0.78
N LYS A 92 -8.37 23.20 -0.94
CA LYS A 92 -8.56 24.30 0.03
C LYS A 92 -8.97 23.81 1.42
N GLU A 93 -9.95 22.90 1.49
CA GLU A 93 -10.42 22.31 2.75
C GLU A 93 -9.33 21.46 3.41
N PHE A 94 -8.48 20.78 2.62
CA PHE A 94 -7.30 20.10 3.13
C PHE A 94 -6.31 21.08 3.75
N ASP A 95 -6.02 22.19 3.07
CA ASP A 95 -5.06 23.20 3.53
C ASP A 95 -5.58 23.94 4.77
N GLU A 96 -6.89 24.21 4.85
CA GLU A 96 -7.56 24.77 6.03
C GLU A 96 -7.47 23.82 7.23
N LEU A 97 -7.82 22.54 7.04
CA LEU A 97 -7.68 21.52 8.09
C LEU A 97 -6.22 21.36 8.54
N LEU A 98 -5.26 21.46 7.61
CA LEU A 98 -3.84 21.41 7.95
C LEU A 98 -3.41 22.61 8.77
N ALA A 99 -3.88 23.81 8.42
CA ALA A 99 -3.59 25.03 9.16
C ALA A 99 -4.19 24.99 10.57
N GLU A 100 -5.43 24.51 10.72
CA GLU A 100 -6.08 24.30 12.02
C GLU A 100 -5.33 23.28 12.89
N GLN A 101 -4.72 22.26 12.27
CA GLN A 101 -3.85 21.28 12.94
C GLN A 101 -2.43 21.82 13.24
N GLY A 102 -2.15 23.07 12.90
CA GLY A 102 -0.84 23.70 13.13
C GLY A 102 0.25 23.27 12.14
N GLY A 103 -0.11 22.74 10.97
CA GLY A 103 0.85 22.37 9.92
C GLY A 103 1.64 21.09 10.18
N VAL A 104 1.27 20.31 11.21
CA VAL A 104 2.00 19.12 11.66
C VAL A 104 1.11 17.88 11.69
N CYS A 105 1.73 16.69 11.68
CA CYS A 105 1.04 15.41 11.80
C CYS A 105 0.26 15.31 13.12
N ALA A 106 -1.03 14.97 13.05
CA ALA A 106 -1.89 14.81 14.23
C ALA A 106 -1.36 13.82 15.30
N ILE A 107 -0.59 12.82 14.88
CA ILE A 107 -0.14 11.74 15.77
C ILE A 107 1.24 12.01 16.35
N CYS A 108 2.22 12.36 15.51
CA CYS A 108 3.62 12.47 15.94
C CYS A 108 4.16 13.90 15.98
N GLY A 109 3.39 14.90 15.52
CA GLY A 109 3.86 16.28 15.41
C GLY A 109 4.93 16.51 14.33
N GLY A 110 5.21 15.51 13.49
CA GLY A 110 6.17 15.64 12.40
C GLY A 110 5.72 16.60 11.31
N ALA A 111 6.68 17.23 10.64
CA ALA A 111 6.44 18.17 9.55
C ALA A 111 5.90 17.49 8.26
N ASP A 112 5.35 18.32 7.37
CA ASP A 112 4.83 17.95 6.04
C ASP A 112 3.88 16.73 6.04
N PRO A 113 2.79 16.75 6.82
CA PRO A 113 1.77 15.71 6.76
C PRO A 113 0.94 15.85 5.48
N GLN A 114 0.85 14.79 4.69
CA GLN A 114 0.20 14.81 3.38
C GLN A 114 -1.02 13.90 3.25
N HIS A 115 -1.32 13.10 4.27
CA HIS A 115 -2.32 12.03 4.20
C HIS A 115 -3.53 12.38 5.02
N LEU A 116 -4.68 12.53 4.35
CA LEU A 116 -5.97 12.69 5.03
C LEU A 116 -6.41 11.35 5.63
N ASP A 117 -6.52 11.32 6.95
CA ASP A 117 -6.95 10.17 7.73
C ASP A 117 -8.45 10.26 8.03
N HIS A 118 -9.14 9.12 7.94
CA HIS A 118 -10.60 9.07 8.10
C HIS A 118 -11.01 7.76 8.77
N ASP A 119 -12.14 7.81 9.47
CA ASP A 119 -12.71 6.64 10.09
C ASP A 119 -13.35 5.72 9.04
N HIS A 120 -12.87 4.48 8.95
CA HIS A 120 -13.33 3.52 7.96
C HIS A 120 -14.77 2.99 8.19
N ARG A 121 -15.40 3.30 9.33
CA ARG A 121 -16.80 2.92 9.60
C ARG A 121 -17.79 4.01 9.20
N THR A 122 -17.41 5.25 9.45
CA THR A 122 -18.30 6.42 9.34
C THR A 122 -17.95 7.34 8.17
N GLY A 123 -16.71 7.26 7.68
CA GLY A 123 -16.20 8.13 6.61
C GLY A 123 -15.75 9.51 7.10
N TRP A 124 -15.93 9.84 8.39
CA TRP A 124 -15.55 11.14 8.94
C TRP A 124 -14.03 11.31 8.96
N VAL A 125 -13.58 12.50 8.53
CA VAL A 125 -12.17 12.89 8.58
C VAL A 125 -11.72 13.02 10.03
N ARG A 126 -10.58 12.41 10.37
CA ARG A 126 -9.97 12.47 11.71
C ARG A 126 -8.86 13.51 11.81
N GLY A 127 -8.13 13.74 10.72
CA GLY A 127 -7.03 14.70 10.68
C GLY A 127 -6.07 14.41 9.53
N ILE A 128 -4.90 15.09 9.54
CA ILE A 128 -3.88 14.91 8.51
C ILE A 128 -2.61 14.34 9.14
N LEU A 129 -2.12 13.25 8.55
CA LEU A 129 -1.02 12.45 9.06
C LEU A 129 0.17 12.44 8.08
N CYS A 130 1.36 12.19 8.63
CA CYS A 130 2.52 11.84 7.82
C CYS A 130 2.39 10.40 7.27
N PHE A 131 3.20 10.08 6.26
CA PHE A 131 3.20 8.76 5.60
C PHE A 131 3.37 7.61 6.61
N ASN A 132 4.28 7.76 7.57
CA ASN A 132 4.61 6.72 8.55
C ASN A 132 3.47 6.47 9.54
N CYS A 133 2.84 7.54 10.06
CA CYS A 133 1.74 7.41 11.01
C CYS A 133 0.50 6.82 10.35
N ASN A 134 0.13 7.32 9.17
CA ASN A 134 -1.00 6.78 8.39
C ASN A 134 -0.77 5.30 8.03
N GLY A 135 0.43 4.98 7.53
CA GLY A 135 0.80 3.60 7.23
C GLY A 135 0.79 2.72 8.49
N GLY A 136 1.28 3.22 9.61
CA GLY A 136 1.28 2.54 10.91
C GLY A 136 -0.12 2.16 11.38
N LEU A 137 -1.07 3.10 11.35
CA LEU A 137 -2.47 2.80 11.67
C LEU A 137 -3.03 1.67 10.80
N GLY A 138 -2.77 1.73 9.49
CA GLY A 138 -3.18 0.69 8.54
C GLY A 138 -2.58 -0.69 8.84
N GLN A 139 -1.30 -0.77 9.25
CA GLN A 139 -0.68 -2.04 9.65
C GLN A 139 -1.34 -2.66 10.90
N PHE A 140 -1.80 -1.81 11.82
CA PHE A 140 -2.60 -2.24 12.96
C PHE A 140 -4.10 -2.37 12.64
N ARG A 141 -4.50 -2.25 11.38
CA ARG A 141 -5.90 -2.30 10.90
C ARG A 141 -6.82 -1.35 11.64
N ASP A 142 -6.34 -0.16 11.98
CA ASP A 142 -7.09 0.86 12.70
C ASP A 142 -7.70 0.36 14.02
N SER A 143 -7.11 -0.67 14.63
CA SER A 143 -7.66 -1.34 15.81
C SER A 143 -7.03 -0.79 17.10
N PRO A 144 -7.81 -0.10 17.97
CA PRO A 144 -7.31 0.36 19.26
C PRO A 144 -6.77 -0.78 20.11
N THR A 145 -7.42 -1.94 20.07
CA THR A 145 -6.99 -3.15 20.81
C THR A 145 -5.61 -3.62 20.37
N ARG A 146 -5.31 -3.59 19.06
CA ARG A 146 -3.98 -4.00 18.55
C ARG A 146 -2.91 -2.98 18.92
N LEU A 147 -3.23 -1.69 18.83
CA LEU A 147 -2.32 -0.61 19.24
C LEU A 147 -2.02 -0.68 20.75
N ALA A 148 -3.03 -0.92 21.60
CA ALA A 148 -2.84 -1.12 23.03
C ALA A 148 -1.91 -2.32 23.32
N ARG A 149 -2.10 -3.44 22.61
CA ARG A 149 -1.21 -4.60 22.71
C ARG A 149 0.21 -4.29 22.24
N ALA A 150 0.38 -3.46 21.21
CA ALA A 150 1.69 -3.01 20.78
C ALA A 150 2.39 -2.15 21.84
N ILE A 151 1.65 -1.27 22.54
CA ILE A 151 2.17 -0.52 23.69
C ILE A 151 2.60 -1.48 24.80
N THR A 152 1.76 -2.46 25.16
CA THR A 152 2.10 -3.49 26.16
C THR A 152 3.36 -4.24 25.76
N TYR A 153 3.49 -4.64 24.49
CA TYR A 153 4.67 -5.33 23.96
C TYR A 153 5.94 -4.47 24.09
N LEU A 154 5.88 -3.20 23.67
CA LEU A 154 7.02 -2.27 23.78
C LEU A 154 7.44 -2.00 25.23
N ARG A 155 6.48 -1.97 26.17
CA ARG A 155 6.74 -1.77 27.60
C ARG A 155 7.28 -3.04 28.27
N GLY A 156 6.81 -4.22 27.85
CA GLY A 156 6.97 -5.46 28.59
C GLY A 156 7.93 -6.49 28.00
N THR A 157 8.36 -6.34 26.74
CA THR A 157 9.06 -7.43 26.03
C THR A 157 10.50 -7.11 25.71
N THR A 158 11.39 -7.42 26.67
CA THR A 158 12.76 -7.83 26.33
C THR A 158 12.77 -9.36 26.24
N TRP A 159 12.96 -9.88 25.03
CA TRP A 159 13.13 -11.32 24.81
C TRP A 159 14.38 -11.80 25.55
N GLN A 160 14.21 -12.64 26.56
CA GLN A 160 15.32 -13.25 27.28
C GLN A 160 15.21 -14.77 27.23
N ARG A 161 16.33 -15.41 26.90
CA ARG A 161 16.51 -16.86 27.06
C ARG A 161 16.95 -17.09 28.51
N ALA A 162 16.02 -17.48 29.37
CA ALA A 162 16.34 -17.88 30.73
C ALA A 162 16.73 -19.36 30.72
N LEU A 163 17.95 -19.70 31.17
CA LEU A 163 18.35 -21.09 31.38
C LEU A 163 17.62 -21.61 32.62
N ILE A 164 16.80 -22.65 32.47
CA ILE A 164 16.06 -23.27 33.60
C ILE A 164 16.69 -24.59 34.03
N HIS A 165 17.41 -25.25 33.14
CA HIS A 165 18.19 -26.47 33.39
C HIS A 165 19.34 -26.52 32.37
N PRO A 166 20.47 -27.20 32.63
CA PRO A 166 21.47 -27.48 31.60
C PRO A 166 20.82 -27.93 30.27
N GLY A 167 21.03 -27.15 29.22
CA GLY A 167 20.47 -27.38 27.87
C GLY A 167 19.01 -26.97 27.66
N VAL A 168 18.26 -26.59 28.70
CA VAL A 168 16.84 -26.21 28.61
C VAL A 168 16.68 -24.72 28.91
N TYR A 169 16.14 -24.00 27.93
CA TYR A 169 15.87 -22.57 28.03
C TYR A 169 14.37 -22.30 27.98
N GLN A 170 13.89 -21.46 28.88
CA GLN A 170 12.56 -20.87 28.80
C GLN A 170 12.65 -19.48 28.18
N MET A 171 11.74 -19.20 27.24
CA MET A 171 11.61 -17.85 26.71
C MET A 171 10.71 -17.05 27.65
N CYS A 172 11.31 -16.09 28.34
CA CYS A 172 10.61 -15.21 29.25
C CYS A 172 10.68 -13.77 28.73
N SER A 173 9.59 -13.04 28.94
CA SER A 173 9.48 -11.61 28.65
C SER A 173 9.40 -10.85 29.97
N PRO A 174 10.50 -10.72 30.74
CA PRO A 174 10.44 -9.93 31.97
C PRO A 174 10.24 -8.45 31.61
N THR A 175 9.36 -7.78 32.35
CA THR A 175 9.24 -6.32 32.38
C THR A 175 10.60 -5.72 32.68
N ARG A 176 11.18 -5.00 31.70
CA ARG A 176 12.48 -4.29 31.74
C ARG A 176 13.27 -4.46 33.05
N GLY A 177 13.90 -5.62 33.22
CA GLY A 177 15.07 -5.73 34.09
C GLY A 177 16.27 -5.20 33.30
N ARG A 178 17.08 -4.32 33.89
CA ARG A 178 18.35 -3.87 33.30
C ARG A 178 19.14 -5.12 32.85
N PRO A 179 19.59 -5.22 31.60
CA PRO A 179 20.44 -6.35 31.20
C PRO A 179 21.65 -6.40 32.12
N PRO A 180 22.06 -7.59 32.62
CA PRO A 180 23.25 -7.69 33.45
C PRO A 180 24.41 -7.09 32.66
N SER A 181 25.17 -6.17 33.29
CA SER A 181 26.36 -5.60 32.67
C SER A 181 27.28 -6.75 32.26
N PRO A 182 27.84 -6.76 31.05
CA PRO A 182 28.93 -7.66 30.74
C PRO A 182 30.03 -7.37 31.76
N ARG A 183 30.31 -8.35 32.63
CA ARG A 183 31.26 -8.23 33.73
C ARG A 183 32.64 -7.86 33.17
N SER A 184 33.29 -6.90 33.82
CA SER A 184 34.74 -6.71 33.87
C SER A 184 35.11 -6.56 35.33
#